data_AF-A0A497LG10-F1
#
_entry.id   AF-A0A497LG10-F1
#
_cell.length_a   1.000
_cell.length_b   1.000
_cell.length_c   1.000
_cell.angle_alpha   90.00
_cell.angle_beta   90.00
_cell.angle_gamma   90.00
#
_symmetry.space_group_name_H-M   'P 1'
#
loop_
_entity.id
_entity.type
_entity.pdbx_description
1 polymer ?
#
loop_
_entity_poly.entity_id
_entity_poly.type
_entity_poly.pdbx_seq_one_letter_code
_entity_poly.pdbx_strand_id
1 'polypeptide(L)'
;MQLITVQVVWNDGTPVANAEVQVAYAGITLTNSTDEEGVAQFWVRTDTTVTVVAGYAGSRTTLTIPPPVPTTLVVELQKPQPPYYLYALAAIAVAVPVGFVVHTWHKRRKLRKALARQ
;
A
#
# COMPACT_ATOMS: atom_id res chain seq x y z
N MET A 1 14.21 9.25 -29.62
CA MET A 1 14.22 8.91 -28.18
C MET A 1 13.45 9.99 -27.44
N GLN A 2 12.68 9.60 -26.44
CA GLN A 2 11.84 10.48 -25.65
C GLN A 2 12.06 10.13 -24.17
N LEU A 3 12.11 11.16 -23.33
CA LEU A 3 12.13 10.98 -21.88
C LEU A 3 10.73 10.59 -21.42
N ILE A 4 10.63 9.46 -20.73
CA ILE A 4 9.43 9.07 -19.99
C ILE A 4 9.69 9.14 -18.49
N THR A 5 8.65 9.52 -17.76
CA THR A 5 8.62 9.59 -16.32
C THR A 5 7.67 8.51 -15.83
N VAL A 6 8.19 7.59 -15.03
CA VAL A 6 7.41 6.53 -14.39
C VAL A 6 7.24 6.90 -12.93
N GLN A 7 6.01 7.17 -12.54
CA GLN A 7 5.63 7.37 -11.15
C GLN A 7 5.06 6.07 -10.59
N VAL A 8 5.65 5.58 -9.49
CA VAL A 8 5.19 4.38 -8.79
C VAL A 8 4.47 4.80 -7.52
N VAL A 9 3.21 4.42 -7.41
CA VAL A 9 2.36 4.71 -6.25
C VAL A 9 1.76 3.42 -5.71
N TRP A 10 1.47 3.38 -4.42
CA TRP A 10 0.57 2.40 -3.86
C TRP A 10 -0.86 2.65 -4.37
N ASN A 11 -1.70 1.62 -4.29
CA ASN A 11 -3.14 1.72 -4.61
C ASN A 11 -3.93 2.72 -3.73
N ASP A 12 -3.30 3.28 -2.69
CA ASP A 12 -3.83 4.39 -1.88
C ASP A 12 -3.35 5.78 -2.36
N GLY A 13 -2.55 5.84 -3.44
CA GLY A 13 -1.97 7.06 -4.01
C GLY A 13 -0.63 7.49 -3.38
N THR A 14 -0.15 6.79 -2.35
CA THR A 14 1.13 7.14 -1.70
C THR A 14 2.30 6.81 -2.61
N PRO A 15 3.26 7.73 -2.85
CA PRO A 15 4.45 7.44 -3.66
C PRO A 15 5.31 6.34 -3.02
N VAL A 16 5.95 5.51 -3.87
CA VAL A 16 6.82 4.41 -3.44
C VAL A 16 8.26 4.73 -3.78
N ALA A 17 9.04 5.12 -2.77
CA ALA A 17 10.47 5.37 -2.92
C ALA A 17 11.30 4.08 -2.99
N ASN A 18 12.42 4.11 -3.72
CA ASN A 18 13.31 2.97 -3.94
C ASN A 18 12.63 1.73 -4.55
N ALA A 19 11.53 1.91 -5.27
CA ALA A 19 10.91 0.86 -6.07
C ALA A 19 11.77 0.56 -7.28
N GLU A 20 12.01 -0.72 -7.56
CA GLU A 20 12.71 -1.13 -8.77
C GLU A 20 11.76 -1.00 -9.96
N VAL A 21 12.18 -0.26 -10.97
CA VAL A 21 11.45 -0.07 -12.23
C VAL A 21 12.32 -0.60 -13.37
N GLN A 22 11.77 -1.57 -14.10
CA GLN A 22 12.36 -2.10 -15.32
C GLN A 22 11.53 -1.63 -16.51
N VAL A 23 12.18 -1.02 -17.49
CA VAL A 23 11.54 -0.60 -18.75
C VAL A 23 12.18 -1.34 -19.90
N ALA A 24 11.38 -2.12 -20.61
CA ALA A 24 11.79 -2.90 -21.76
C ALA A 24 11.16 -2.37 -23.06
N TYR A 25 11.97 -2.18 -24.09
CA TYR A 25 11.53 -1.75 -25.43
C TYR A 25 12.49 -2.27 -26.50
N ALA A 26 11.99 -2.71 -27.65
CA ALA A 26 12.82 -3.20 -28.77
C ALA A 26 13.96 -4.18 -28.36
N GLY A 27 13.73 -5.05 -27.37
CA GLY A 27 14.74 -5.99 -26.85
C GLY A 27 15.77 -5.41 -25.88
N ILE A 28 15.75 -4.10 -25.60
CA ILE A 28 16.56 -3.43 -24.58
C ILE A 28 15.79 -3.42 -23.26
N THR A 29 16.47 -3.68 -22.14
CA THR A 29 15.91 -3.52 -20.80
C THR A 29 16.76 -2.53 -20.00
N LEU A 30 16.11 -1.49 -19.48
CA LEU A 30 16.70 -0.50 -18.59
C LEU A 30 16.15 -0.72 -17.19
N THR A 31 16.97 -0.55 -16.17
CA THR A 31 16.57 -0.68 -14.76
C THR A 31 16.98 0.57 -14.01
N ASN A 32 16.07 1.11 -13.21
CA ASN A 32 16.33 2.22 -12.30
C ASN A 32 15.46 2.08 -11.05
N SER A 33 15.80 2.82 -9.99
CA SER A 33 14.99 2.92 -8.78
C SER A 33 14.29 4.27 -8.71
N THR A 34 13.11 4.32 -8.09
CA THR A 34 12.41 5.58 -7.83
C THR A 34 13.05 6.42 -6.72
N ASP A 35 12.94 7.74 -6.84
CA ASP A 35 13.33 8.73 -5.82
C ASP A 35 12.32 8.84 -4.65
N GLU A 36 12.49 9.81 -3.76
CA GLU A 36 11.63 10.02 -2.58
C GLU A 36 10.16 10.31 -2.96
N GLU A 37 9.95 10.92 -4.12
CA GLU A 37 8.65 11.22 -4.70
C GLU A 37 8.05 10.05 -5.49
N GLY A 38 8.73 8.90 -5.53
CA GLY A 38 8.28 7.71 -6.24
C GLY A 38 8.46 7.80 -7.76
N VAL A 39 9.38 8.62 -8.24
CA VAL A 39 9.60 8.90 -9.66
C VAL A 39 10.90 8.27 -10.16
N ALA A 40 10.84 7.64 -11.33
CA ALA A 40 11.99 7.16 -12.09
C ALA A 40 11.91 7.63 -13.54
N GLN A 41 13.02 8.09 -14.10
CA GLN A 41 13.09 8.62 -15.46
C GLN A 41 13.88 7.71 -16.39
N PHE A 42 13.40 7.56 -17.64
CA PHE A 42 14.02 6.71 -18.65
C PHE A 42 14.00 7.37 -20.03
N TRP A 43 15.12 7.29 -20.74
CA TRP A 43 15.17 7.62 -22.17
C TRP A 43 14.82 6.39 -22.98
N VAL A 44 13.67 6.40 -23.65
CA VAL A 44 13.17 5.24 -24.39
C VAL A 44 12.84 5.59 -25.83
N ARG A 45 12.74 4.56 -26.66
CA ARG A 45 12.17 4.65 -28.00
C ARG A 45 10.67 4.39 -27.91
N THR A 46 9.88 5.39 -28.29
CA THR A 46 8.41 5.38 -28.19
C THR A 46 7.71 5.01 -29.50
N ASP A 47 8.50 4.69 -30.53
CA ASP A 47 8.05 4.15 -31.83
C ASP A 47 7.75 2.64 -31.78
N THR A 48 7.92 2.00 -30.62
CA THR A 48 7.66 0.58 -30.39
C THR A 48 6.90 0.38 -29.07
N THR A 49 6.40 -0.83 -28.86
CA THR A 49 5.76 -1.20 -27.59
C THR A 49 6.77 -1.12 -26.45
N VAL A 50 6.37 -0.46 -25.36
CA VAL A 50 7.16 -0.34 -24.13
C VAL A 50 6.48 -1.18 -23.04
N THR A 51 7.26 -2.01 -22.36
CA THR A 51 6.82 -2.76 -21.18
C THR A 51 7.47 -2.16 -19.94
N VAL A 52 6.68 -1.75 -18.97
CA VAL A 52 7.14 -1.22 -17.68
C VAL A 52 6.78 -2.21 -16.59
N VAL A 53 7.76 -2.58 -15.78
CA VAL A 53 7.57 -3.48 -14.65
C VAL A 53 8.09 -2.78 -13.41
N ALA A 54 7.20 -2.49 -12.46
CA ALA A 54 7.57 -1.92 -11.17
C ALA A 54 7.42 -2.98 -10.07
N GLY A 55 8.36 -3.01 -9.14
CA GLY A 55 8.35 -3.95 -8.02
C GLY A 55 8.88 -3.31 -6.73
N TYR A 56 8.18 -3.58 -5.63
CA TYR A 56 8.61 -3.17 -4.30
C TYR A 56 8.00 -4.06 -3.21
N ALA A 57 8.80 -4.47 -2.23
CA ALA A 57 8.37 -5.25 -1.06
C ALA A 57 7.46 -6.46 -1.37
N GLY A 58 7.74 -7.19 -2.46
CA GLY A 58 6.98 -8.37 -2.89
C GLY A 58 5.72 -8.05 -3.70
N SER A 59 5.36 -6.77 -3.88
CA SER A 59 4.33 -6.33 -4.83
C SER A 59 4.98 -6.05 -6.19
N ARG A 60 4.31 -6.44 -7.29
CA ARG A 60 4.82 -6.25 -8.66
C ARG A 60 3.66 -6.01 -9.62
N THR A 61 3.80 -4.99 -10.46
CA THR A 61 2.84 -4.64 -11.50
C THR A 61 3.56 -4.52 -12.84
N THR A 62 2.93 -5.02 -13.91
CA THR A 62 3.45 -4.94 -15.28
C THR A 62 2.46 -4.19 -16.15
N LEU A 63 2.92 -3.18 -16.88
CA LEU A 63 2.17 -2.42 -17.87
C LEU A 63 2.81 -2.62 -19.24
N THR A 64 1.99 -2.86 -20.25
CA THR A 64 2.43 -2.91 -21.65
C THR A 64 1.72 -1.80 -22.41
N ILE A 65 2.49 -0.87 -22.98
CA ILE A 65 1.98 0.35 -23.61
C ILE A 65 2.34 0.32 -25.10
N PRO A 66 1.35 0.29 -26.00
CA PRO A 66 1.58 0.42 -27.44
C PRO A 66 1.91 1.89 -27.80
N PRO A 67 2.54 2.14 -28.96
CA PRO A 67 2.70 3.49 -29.48
C PRO A 67 1.35 4.18 -29.74
N PRO A 68 1.21 5.49 -29.48
CA PRO A 68 2.22 6.40 -28.93
C PRO A 68 2.32 6.29 -27.40
N VAL A 69 3.54 6.15 -26.90
CA VAL A 69 3.82 6.06 -25.46
C VAL A 69 3.75 7.46 -24.85
N PRO A 70 2.97 7.68 -23.77
CA PRO A 70 2.90 8.99 -23.11
C PRO A 70 4.21 9.32 -22.38
N THR A 71 4.45 10.61 -22.15
CA THR A 71 5.62 11.08 -21.38
C THR A 71 5.56 10.72 -19.90
N THR A 72 4.36 10.53 -19.35
CA THR A 72 4.17 10.23 -17.94
C THR A 72 3.34 8.95 -17.82
N LEU A 73 3.81 8.03 -16.98
CA LEU A 73 3.17 6.76 -16.68
C LEU A 73 3.02 6.65 -15.17
N VAL A 74 1.84 6.25 -14.72
CA VAL A 74 1.59 5.94 -13.31
C VAL A 74 1.43 4.43 -13.18
N VAL A 75 2.23 3.82 -12.31
CA VAL A 75 2.20 2.39 -12.01
C VAL A 75 1.71 2.21 -10.59
N GLU A 76 0.55 1.59 -10.44
CA GLU A 76 -0.02 1.31 -9.13
C GLU A 76 0.44 -0.07 -8.62
N LEU A 77 0.99 -0.09 -7.42
CA LEU A 77 1.33 -1.30 -6.68
C LEU A 77 0.24 -1.61 -5.65
N GLN A 78 -0.10 -2.89 -5.51
CA GLN A 78 -0.99 -3.32 -4.44
C GLN A 78 -0.23 -3.27 -3.11
N LYS A 79 -0.71 -2.47 -2.15
CA LYS A 79 -0.15 -2.44 -0.80
C LYS A 79 -0.32 -3.81 -0.13
N PRO A 80 0.74 -4.41 0.42
CA PRO A 80 0.61 -5.69 1.11
C PRO A 80 -0.30 -5.53 2.34
N GLN A 81 -1.36 -6.32 2.41
CA GLN A 81 -2.25 -6.31 3.56
C GLN A 81 -1.64 -7.11 4.71
N PRO A 82 -1.64 -6.57 5.95
CA PRO A 82 -1.25 -7.35 7.11
C PRO A 82 -2.26 -8.50 7.34
N PRO A 83 -1.81 -9.64 7.89
CA PRO A 83 -2.69 -10.79 8.09
C PRO A 83 -3.79 -10.50 9.13
N TYR A 84 -4.98 -11.05 8.90
CA TYR A 84 -6.23 -10.73 9.61
C TYR A 84 -6.17 -10.88 11.15
N TYR A 85 -5.33 -11.78 11.68
CA TYR A 85 -5.24 -12.05 13.11
C TYR A 85 -4.72 -10.85 13.94
N LEU A 86 -3.98 -9.93 13.33
CA LEU A 86 -3.52 -8.71 14.01
C LEU A 86 -4.70 -7.80 14.39
N TYR A 87 -5.71 -7.68 13.53
CA TYR A 87 -6.93 -6.93 13.83
C TYR A 87 -7.76 -7.60 14.93
N ALA A 88 -7.81 -8.94 14.94
CA ALA A 88 -8.52 -9.70 15.97
C ALA A 88 -7.90 -9.48 17.37
N LEU A 89 -6.56 -9.47 17.48
CA LEU A 89 -5.87 -9.20 18.75
C LEU A 89 -6.19 -7.80 19.29
N ALA A 90 -6.19 -6.79 18.42
CA ALA A 90 -6.54 -5.41 18.82
C ALA A 90 -7.99 -5.31 19.32
N ALA A 91 -8.93 -5.98 18.65
CA ALA A 91 -10.33 -6.02 19.08
C ALA A 91 -10.50 -6.70 20.46
N ILE A 92 -9.79 -7.81 20.70
CA ILE A 92 -9.80 -8.51 21.99
C ILE A 92 -9.23 -7.61 23.10
N ALA A 93 -8.11 -6.91 22.83
CA ALA A 93 -7.47 -6.02 23.80
C ALA A 93 -8.38 -4.87 24.26
N VAL A 94 -9.32 -4.41 23.43
CA VAL A 94 -10.31 -3.39 23.80
C VAL A 94 -11.54 -3.99 24.48
N ALA A 95 -12.03 -5.14 24.00
CA ALA A 95 -13.26 -5.74 24.50
C ALA A 95 -13.15 -6.26 25.95
N VAL A 96 -12.02 -6.87 26.30
CA VAL A 96 -11.78 -7.43 27.65
C VAL A 96 -11.83 -6.37 28.76
N PRO A 97 -11.09 -5.24 28.69
CA PRO A 97 -11.14 -4.21 29.72
C PRO A 97 -12.51 -3.52 29.81
N VAL A 98 -13.19 -3.27 28.68
CA VAL A 98 -14.55 -2.69 28.68
C VAL A 98 -15.54 -3.63 29.39
N GLY A 99 -15.51 -4.91 29.05
CA GLY A 99 -16.34 -5.93 29.71
C GLY A 99 -16.06 -6.00 31.22
N PHE A 100 -14.78 -5.94 31.62
CA PHE A 100 -14.39 -5.93 33.03
C PHE A 100 -14.91 -4.70 33.79
N VAL A 101 -14.81 -3.51 33.20
CA VAL A 101 -15.33 -2.26 33.79
C VAL A 101 -16.86 -2.32 33.93
N VAL A 102 -17.58 -2.78 32.90
CA VAL A 102 -19.04 -2.92 32.95
C VAL A 102 -19.46 -3.94 34.01
N HIS A 103 -18.76 -5.07 34.11
CA HIS A 103 -19.04 -6.10 35.10
C HIS A 103 -18.87 -5.58 36.54
N THR A 104 -17.76 -4.91 36.81
CA THR A 104 -17.47 -4.34 38.13
C THR A 104 -18.46 -3.24 38.51
N TRP A 105 -18.87 -2.40 37.56
CA TRP A 105 -19.90 -1.39 37.77
C TRP A 105 -21.26 -1.99 38.14
N HIS A 106 -21.71 -3.02 37.42
CA HIS A 106 -22.99 -3.69 37.72
C HIS A 106 -23.00 -4.33 39.12
N LYS A 107 -21.91 -4.98 39.54
CA LYS A 107 -21.76 -5.52 40.90
C LYS A 107 -21.89 -4.42 41.95
N ARG A 108 -21.15 -3.31 41.80
CA ARG A 108 -21.22 -2.16 42.72
C ARG A 108 -22.61 -1.55 42.80
N ARG A 109 -23.31 -1.44 41.66
CA ARG A 109 -24.68 -0.90 41.61
C ARG A 109 -25.69 -1.80 42.34
N LYS A 110 -25.58 -3.13 42.21
CA LYS A 110 -26.43 -4.07 42.95
C LYS A 110 -26.19 -3.99 44.46
N LEU A 111 -24.93 -3.93 44.88
CA LEU A 111 -24.55 -3.80 46.30
C LEU A 111 -25.09 -2.50 46.92
N ARG A 112 -24.98 -1.36 46.22
CA ARG A 112 -25.55 -0.08 46.68
C ARG A 112 -27.07 -0.15 46.90
N LYS A 113 -27.80 -0.84 46.02
CA LYS A 113 -29.25 -1.01 46.17
C LYS A 113 -29.63 -1.94 47.32
N ALA A 114 -28.79 -2.92 47.63
CA ALA A 114 -29.01 -3.84 48.75
C ALA A 114 -28.77 -3.15 50.10
N LEU A 115 -27.72 -2.34 50.21
CA LEU A 115 -27.39 -1.58 51.43
C LEU A 115 -28.41 -0.47 51.73
N ALA A 116 -29.00 0.17 50.72
CA ALA A 116 -30.01 1.22 50.91
C ALA A 116 -31.41 0.69 51.34
N ARG A 117 -31.56 -0.63 51.53
CA ARG A 117 -32.82 -1.28 51.95
C ARG A 117 -32.73 -1.88 53.36
N GLN A 118 -31.57 -1.79 54.02
CA GLN A 118 -31.39 -2.10 55.45
C GLN A 118 -31.50 -0.81 56.25
#